data_AF-A0A5Q8CG46-F1
#
_entry.id   AF-A0A5Q8CG46-F1
#
_cell.length_a   1.000
_cell.length_b   1.000
_cell.length_c   1.000
_cell.angle_alpha   90.00
_cell.angle_beta   90.00
_cell.angle_gamma   90.00
#
_symmetry.space_group_name_H-M   'P 1'
#
loop_
_entity.id
_entity.type
_entity.pdbx_description
1 polymer ?
#
loop_
_entity_poly.entity_id
_entity_poly.type
_entity_poly.pdbx_seq_one_letter_code
_entity_poly.pdbx_strand_id
1 'polypeptide(L)'
;MKSAFRYLMFAAALLSPAGMNAVQAADAQMPLAVARPREPSITTSTSETTGMSRVNGQNATVPHVNATKPGLHAVLLRLEPQQHGMPLLHLDSRFATILSGTFYVALDDTYDAT
;
A
#
# COMPACT_ATOMS: atom_id res chain seq x y z
N MET A 1 -35.91 19.05 15.62
CA MET A 1 -36.59 18.22 14.57
C MET A 1 -35.77 18.00 13.30
N LYS A 2 -34.89 18.92 12.85
CA LYS A 2 -34.09 18.75 11.62
C LYS A 2 -32.99 17.66 11.68
N SER A 3 -32.42 17.36 12.85
CA SER A 3 -31.38 16.34 12.97
C SER A 3 -31.94 14.92 12.89
N ALA A 4 -33.05 14.64 13.57
CA ALA A 4 -33.72 13.33 13.54
C ALA A 4 -34.10 12.89 12.13
N PHE A 5 -34.55 13.83 11.30
CA PHE A 5 -34.87 13.56 9.89
C PHE A 5 -33.65 13.15 9.07
N ARG A 6 -32.48 13.76 9.31
CA ARG A 6 -31.24 13.38 8.63
C ARG A 6 -30.82 11.96 8.97
N TYR A 7 -30.84 11.61 10.26
CA TYR A 7 -30.50 10.25 10.69
C TYR A 7 -31.50 9.22 10.17
N LEU A 8 -32.78 9.56 10.09
CA LEU A 8 -33.81 8.71 9.49
C LEU A 8 -33.53 8.46 7.99
N MET A 9 -33.14 9.50 7.25
CA MET A 9 -32.79 9.39 5.83
C MET A 9 -31.51 8.57 5.60
N PHE A 10 -30.50 8.71 6.47
CA PHE A 10 -29.31 7.85 6.42
C PHE A 10 -29.66 6.39 6.72
N ALA A 11 -30.48 6.13 7.73
CA ALA A 11 -30.94 4.78 8.05
C ALA A 11 -31.74 4.16 6.90
N ALA A 12 -32.64 4.93 6.28
CA ALA A 12 -33.42 4.47 5.13
C ALA A 12 -32.54 4.18 3.90
N ALA A 13 -31.48 4.96 3.68
CA ALA A 13 -30.53 4.72 2.61
C ALA A 13 -29.73 3.42 2.83
N LEU A 14 -29.27 3.16 4.06
CA LEU A 14 -28.56 1.94 4.43
C LEU A 14 -29.44 0.69 4.33
N LEU A 15 -30.73 0.81 4.66
CA LEU A 15 -31.72 -0.28 4.60
C LEU A 15 -32.33 -0.48 3.21
N SER A 16 -31.99 0.37 2.23
CA SER A 16 -32.42 0.18 0.85
C SER A 16 -31.71 -1.03 0.22
N PRO A 17 -32.29 -1.69 -0.80
CA PRO A 17 -31.61 -2.76 -1.53
C PRO A 17 -30.23 -2.34 -2.05
N ALA A 18 -30.08 -1.09 -2.47
CA ALA A 18 -28.80 -0.53 -2.91
C ALA A 18 -27.81 -0.36 -1.75
N GLY A 19 -28.27 0.08 -0.57
CA GLY A 19 -27.45 0.18 0.64
C GLY A 19 -27.00 -1.19 1.16
N MET A 20 -27.92 -2.16 1.19
CA MET A 20 -27.61 -3.55 1.57
C MET A 20 -26.63 -4.20 0.60
N ASN A 21 -26.79 -4.00 -0.72
CA ASN A 21 -25.84 -4.48 -1.72
C ASN A 21 -24.45 -3.82 -1.57
N ALA A 22 -24.39 -2.54 -1.20
CA ALA A 22 -23.12 -1.84 -0.97
C ALA A 22 -22.40 -2.35 0.30
N VAL A 23 -23.15 -2.63 1.37
CA VAL A 23 -22.61 -3.28 2.59
C VAL A 23 -22.12 -4.69 2.26
N GLN A 24 -22.89 -5.47 1.51
CA GLN A 24 -22.54 -6.83 1.13
C GLN A 24 -21.37 -6.90 0.13
N ALA A 25 -21.16 -5.85 -0.68
CA ALA A 25 -19.97 -5.68 -1.51
C ALA A 25 -18.74 -5.24 -0.71
N ALA A 26 -18.92 -4.53 0.41
CA ALA A 26 -17.85 -4.19 1.34
C ALA A 26 -17.45 -5.38 2.24
N ASP A 27 -18.42 -6.24 2.59
CA ASP A 27 -18.20 -7.53 3.27
C ASP A 27 -17.77 -8.65 2.31
N ALA A 28 -17.79 -8.40 1.00
CA ALA A 28 -17.26 -9.35 0.04
C ALA A 28 -15.77 -9.52 0.32
N GLN A 29 -15.38 -10.75 0.65
CA GLN A 29 -13.99 -11.10 0.87
C GLN A 29 -13.17 -10.60 -0.31
N MET A 30 -12.29 -9.63 -0.05
CA MET A 30 -11.44 -9.07 -1.08
C MET A 30 -10.77 -10.24 -1.82
N PRO A 31 -10.91 -10.32 -3.15
CA PRO A 31 -10.34 -11.43 -3.89
C PRO A 31 -8.85 -11.49 -3.61
N LEU A 32 -8.43 -12.54 -2.91
CA LEU A 32 -7.03 -12.78 -2.60
C LEU A 32 -6.35 -13.19 -3.90
N ALA A 33 -5.81 -12.21 -4.61
CA ALA A 33 -4.96 -12.45 -5.76
C ALA A 33 -3.60 -12.96 -5.25
N VAL A 34 -3.49 -14.28 -5.06
CA VAL A 34 -2.20 -14.92 -4.76
C VAL A 34 -1.39 -14.98 -6.06
N ALA A 35 -0.66 -13.91 -6.35
CA ALA A 35 0.45 -14.02 -7.27
C ALA A 35 1.49 -14.91 -6.58
N ARG A 36 1.66 -16.15 -7.03
CA ARG A 36 2.86 -16.93 -6.70
C ARG A 36 4.01 -16.18 -7.36
N PRO A 37 4.88 -15.48 -6.61
CA PRO A 37 6.03 -14.89 -7.26
C PRO A 37 6.82 -16.09 -7.77
N ARG A 38 7.03 -16.20 -9.10
CA ARG A 38 8.34 -16.70 -9.54
C ARG A 38 9.30 -15.82 -8.77
N GLU A 39 10.13 -16.38 -7.88
CA GLU A 39 11.06 -15.61 -7.04
C GLU A 39 11.52 -14.40 -7.84
N PRO A 40 11.01 -13.19 -7.54
CA PRO A 40 11.28 -12.06 -8.39
C PRO A 40 12.78 -11.86 -8.26
N SER A 41 13.53 -12.14 -9.32
CA SER A 41 14.96 -11.91 -9.36
C SER A 41 15.17 -10.42 -9.47
N ILE A 42 15.09 -9.74 -8.32
CA ILE A 42 15.36 -8.31 -8.20
C ILE A 42 16.88 -8.18 -8.14
N THR A 43 17.52 -8.18 -9.31
CA THR A 43 18.99 -8.12 -9.45
C THR A 43 19.50 -6.74 -9.83
N THR A 44 18.63 -5.88 -10.38
CA THR A 44 18.99 -4.52 -10.78
C THR A 44 19.21 -3.64 -9.54
N SER A 45 20.39 -3.04 -9.46
CA SER A 45 20.71 -2.09 -8.39
C SER A 45 19.78 -0.88 -8.45
N THR A 46 19.37 -0.37 -7.30
CA THR A 46 18.63 0.90 -7.21
C THR A 46 19.40 2.07 -7.82
N SER A 47 20.74 2.00 -7.88
CA SER A 47 21.58 3.00 -8.56
C SER A 47 21.30 3.14 -10.06
N GLU A 48 20.77 2.07 -10.67
CA GLU A 48 20.43 1.97 -12.09
C GLU A 48 18.95 2.22 -12.37
N THR A 49 18.14 2.46 -11.33
CA THR A 49 16.69 2.61 -11.44
C THR A 49 16.28 4.07 -11.24
N THR A 50 15.72 4.69 -12.28
CA THR A 50 15.22 6.07 -12.23
C THR A 50 14.12 6.22 -11.17
N GLY A 51 14.21 7.29 -10.36
CA GLY A 51 13.25 7.58 -9.30
C GLY A 51 13.49 6.80 -8.00
N MET A 52 14.59 6.06 -7.89
CA MET A 52 14.96 5.32 -6.68
C MET A 52 16.14 5.96 -5.94
N SER A 53 16.14 5.83 -4.61
CA SER A 53 17.29 6.23 -3.79
C SER A 53 18.48 5.31 -4.10
N ARG A 54 19.64 5.90 -4.36
CA ARG A 54 20.86 5.16 -4.68
C ARG A 54 21.54 4.70 -3.39
N VAL A 55 21.09 3.57 -2.85
CA VAL A 55 21.62 3.03 -1.60
C VAL A 55 22.25 1.67 -1.89
N ASN A 56 23.46 1.46 -1.39
CA ASN A 56 24.17 0.19 -1.54
C ASN A 56 23.40 -0.95 -0.88
N GLY A 57 23.42 -2.13 -1.50
CA GLY A 57 22.69 -3.30 -0.99
C GLY A 57 21.17 -3.21 -1.16
N GLN A 58 20.69 -2.28 -1.98
CA GLN A 58 19.30 -2.23 -2.41
C GLN A 58 19.19 -2.53 -3.90
N ASN A 59 18.31 -3.48 -4.23
CA ASN A 59 17.92 -3.78 -5.60
C ASN A 59 16.44 -3.45 -5.78
N ALA A 60 16.06 -2.93 -6.94
CA ALA A 60 14.65 -2.65 -7.21
C ALA A 60 14.28 -2.86 -8.68
N THR A 61 13.00 -3.14 -8.88
CA THR A 61 12.36 -3.17 -10.20
C THR A 61 11.02 -2.45 -10.10
N VAL A 62 10.65 -1.71 -11.14
CA VAL A 62 9.33 -1.07 -11.28
C VAL A 62 8.44 -1.98 -12.13
N PRO A 63 7.65 -2.90 -11.54
CA PRO A 63 6.76 -3.80 -12.29
C PRO A 63 5.64 -3.08 -13.04
N HIS A 64 5.20 -1.92 -12.56
CA HIS A 64 4.05 -1.22 -13.13
C HIS A 64 4.09 0.28 -12.88
N VAL A 65 3.80 1.04 -13.94
CA VAL A 65 3.54 2.48 -13.90
C VAL A 65 2.24 2.71 -14.66
N ASN A 66 1.26 3.36 -14.03
CA ASN A 66 0.03 3.72 -14.72
C ASN A 66 0.12 5.16 -15.25
N ALA A 67 0.34 5.31 -16.56
CA ALA A 67 0.47 6.63 -17.21
C ALA A 67 -0.79 7.50 -17.08
N THR A 68 -1.97 6.91 -16.86
CA THR A 68 -3.25 7.63 -16.70
C THR A 68 -3.53 8.05 -15.25
N LYS A 69 -2.73 7.55 -14.29
CA LYS A 69 -2.84 7.88 -12.87
C LYS A 69 -1.46 8.32 -12.34
N PRO A 70 -1.08 9.59 -12.56
CA PRO A 70 0.19 10.12 -12.08
C PRO A 70 0.38 9.83 -10.59
N GLY A 71 1.55 9.29 -10.21
CA GLY A 71 1.85 8.89 -8.84
C GLY A 71 1.54 7.42 -8.51
N LEU A 72 0.68 6.73 -9.27
CA LEU A 72 0.42 5.31 -9.04
C LEU A 72 1.46 4.44 -9.75
N HIS A 73 2.45 4.00 -8.98
CA HIS A 73 3.48 3.06 -9.43
C HIS A 73 3.69 1.99 -8.35
N ALA A 74 4.05 0.80 -8.79
CA ALA A 74 4.43 -0.29 -7.91
C ALA A 74 5.94 -0.51 -8.04
N VAL A 75 6.58 -0.81 -6.92
CA VAL A 75 8.02 -1.09 -6.82
C VAL A 75 8.17 -2.41 -6.08
N LEU A 76 8.99 -3.31 -6.64
CA LEU A 76 9.54 -4.43 -5.88
C LEU A 76 10.93 -4.03 -5.39
N LEU A 77 11.12 -4.03 -4.08
CA LEU A 77 12.37 -3.67 -3.43
C LEU A 77 12.93 -4.89 -2.70
N ARG A 78 14.22 -5.16 -2.89
CA ARG A 78 14.99 -6.12 -2.10
C ARG A 78 16.09 -5.36 -1.36
N LEU A 79 16.11 -5.53 -0.04
CA LEU A 79 17.16 -5.02 0.84
C LEU A 79 18.03 -6.20 1.27
N GLU A 80 19.35 -6.04 1.15
CA GLU A 80 20.27 -6.98 1.81
C GLU A 80 20.10 -6.90 3.34
N PRO A 81 20.43 -7.98 4.08
CA PRO A 81 20.37 -7.96 5.53
C PRO A 81 21.14 -6.77 6.13
N GLN A 82 20.59 -6.19 7.19
CA GLN A 82 21.16 -5.05 7.92
C GLN A 82 21.27 -3.74 7.12
N GLN A 83 20.67 -3.66 5.94
CA GLN A 83 20.51 -2.40 5.23
C GLN A 83 19.30 -1.62 5.74
N HIS A 84 19.40 -0.31 5.74
CA HIS A 84 18.32 0.61 6.07
C HIS A 84 18.14 1.64 4.95
N GLY A 85 16.90 2.08 4.75
CA GLY A 85 16.64 3.27 3.97
C GLY A 85 17.09 4.51 4.74
N MET A 86 17.56 5.54 4.05
CA MET A 86 17.70 6.85 4.69
C MET A 86 16.32 7.34 5.16
N PRO A 87 16.23 7.97 6.35
CA PRO A 87 14.98 8.59 6.79
C PRO A 87 14.46 9.57 5.72
N LEU A 88 13.19 9.45 5.38
CA LEU A 88 12.56 10.28 4.36
C LEU A 88 11.06 10.44 4.63
N LEU A 89 10.48 11.53 4.11
CA LEU A 89 9.06 11.82 4.15
C LEU A 89 8.47 11.71 2.74
N HIS A 90 7.31 11.08 2.62
CA HIS A 90 6.50 11.11 1.41
C HIS A 90 5.32 12.06 1.60
N LEU A 91 5.09 12.95 0.63
CA LEU A 91 3.90 13.83 0.60
C LEU A 91 2.65 13.08 0.15
N ASP A 92 2.84 11.93 -0.51
CA ASP A 92 1.85 11.00 -1.01
C ASP A 92 1.68 9.78 -0.08
N SER A 93 0.45 9.28 0.03
CA SER A 93 0.18 8.04 0.77
C SER A 93 0.79 6.84 0.07
N ARG A 94 1.45 5.98 0.84
CA ARG A 94 2.06 4.73 0.36
C ARG A 94 1.62 3.55 1.22
N PHE A 95 1.67 2.37 0.61
CA PHE A 95 1.52 1.11 1.31
C PHE A 95 2.69 0.19 0.92
N ALA A 96 3.11 -0.65 1.86
CA ALA A 96 4.14 -1.65 1.64
C ALA A 96 3.62 -3.01 2.10
N THR A 97 3.91 -4.04 1.31
CA THR A 97 3.63 -5.44 1.68
C THR A 97 4.95 -6.19 1.73
N ILE A 98 5.22 -6.84 2.85
CA ILE A 98 6.43 -7.66 3.02
C ILE A 98 6.17 -9.02 2.36
N LEU A 99 6.88 -9.27 1.25
CA LEU A 99 6.75 -10.52 0.51
C LEU A 99 7.64 -11.64 1.09
N SER A 100 8.74 -11.27 1.78
CA SER A 100 9.67 -12.22 2.41
C SER A 100 10.56 -11.50 3.44
N GLY A 101 11.03 -12.25 4.44
CA GLY A 101 11.94 -11.77 5.48
C GLY A 101 11.25 -10.98 6.60
N THR A 102 12.05 -10.20 7.33
CA THR A 102 11.60 -9.31 8.40
C THR A 102 11.97 -7.88 8.05
N PHE A 103 10.99 -6.98 8.14
CA PHE A 103 11.17 -5.56 7.86
C PHE A 103 10.74 -4.74 9.07
N TYR A 104 11.58 -3.80 9.49
CA TYR A 104 11.30 -2.90 10.59
C TYR A 104 10.98 -1.52 10.05
N VAL A 105 9.85 -0.95 10.46
CA VAL A 105 9.46 0.42 10.12
C VAL A 105 9.77 1.28 11.34
N ALA A 106 10.64 2.27 11.17
CA ALA A 106 10.87 3.31 12.16
C ALA A 106 10.04 4.55 11.77
N LEU A 107 9.23 5.03 12.69
CA LEU A 107 8.46 6.27 12.58
C LEU A 107 8.98 7.18 13.70
N ASP A 108 9.63 8.29 13.34
CA ASP A 108 10.25 9.21 14.30
C ASP A 108 11.18 8.51 15.32
N ASP A 109 11.47 9.21 16.41
CA ASP A 109 12.31 8.82 17.54
C ASP A 109 11.55 7.94 18.56
N THR A 110 10.24 7.73 18.37
CA THR A 110 9.33 7.12 19.36
C THR A 110 8.33 6.15 18.72
N TYR A 111 8.29 4.95 19.26
CA TYR A 111 7.39 3.86 18.87
C TYR A 111 6.07 3.96 19.67
N ASP A 112 4.96 4.24 19.01
CA ASP A 112 3.64 4.03 19.62
C ASP A 112 3.26 2.55 19.47
N ALA A 113 3.22 1.86 20.62
CA ALA A 113 2.60 0.55 20.73
C ALA A 113 1.08 0.73 20.73
N THR A 114 0.40 0.16 19.73
CA THR A 114 -1.03 -0.16 19.79
C THR A 114 -1.22 -1.66 19.66
#